data_AF-A0A3M0GXU8-F1
#
_entry.id   AF-A0A3M0GXU8-F1
#
_cell.length_a   1.000
_cell.length_b   1.000
_cell.length_c   1.000
_cell.angle_alpha   90.00
_cell.angle_beta   90.00
_cell.angle_gamma   90.00
#
_symmetry.space_group_name_H-M   'P 1'
#
loop_
_entity.id
_entity.type
_entity.pdbx_description
1 polymer ?
#
loop_
_entity_poly.entity_id
_entity_poly.type
_entity_poly.pdbx_seq_one_letter_code
_entity_poly.pdbx_strand_id
1 'polypeptide(L)'
;MTDSMANRHGDELRIGQNWRDHPARTTRRTLRIDRFDNVGTAYAAAVCTVISAHDQDTGEITEPGREVSIKIDSLHTTATGKGYLRADTDSA
;
A
#
# COMPACT_ATOMS: atom_id res chain seq x y z
N MET A 1 -16.26 11.94 -7.80
CA MET A 1 -15.06 12.59 -7.23
C MET A 1 -14.17 11.45 -6.74
N THR A 2 -12.95 11.32 -7.24
CA THR A 2 -12.05 10.27 -6.77
C THR A 2 -11.41 10.78 -5.49
N ASP A 3 -11.75 10.19 -4.34
CA ASP A 3 -11.14 10.60 -3.08
C ASP A 3 -9.63 10.33 -3.14
N SER A 4 -8.87 11.35 -2.78
CA SER A 4 -7.41 11.34 -2.80
C SER A 4 -6.87 12.01 -1.55
N MET A 5 -5.64 11.65 -1.17
CA MET A 5 -4.96 12.19 0.00
C MET A 5 -3.47 12.29 -0.29
N ALA A 6 -2.85 13.41 0.09
CA ALA A 6 -1.41 13.58 -0.04
C ALA A 6 -0.70 13.02 1.20
N ASN A 7 0.38 12.26 1.01
CA ASN A 7 1.27 11.88 2.09
C ASN A 7 2.28 13.01 2.41
N ARG A 8 3.05 12.90 3.49
CA ARG A 8 4.14 13.85 3.82
C ARG A 8 5.28 13.93 2.79
N HIS A 9 5.34 12.99 1.85
CA HIS A 9 6.38 12.89 0.83
C HIS A 9 5.98 13.58 -0.49
N GLY A 10 4.76 14.13 -0.57
CA GLY A 10 4.23 14.79 -1.76
C GLY A 10 3.57 13.85 -2.77
N ASP A 11 3.41 12.57 -2.44
CA ASP A 11 2.68 11.63 -3.29
C ASP A 11 1.17 11.77 -3.08
N GLU A 12 0.43 11.79 -4.18
CA GLU A 12 -1.03 11.74 -4.18
C GLU A 12 -1.52 10.29 -4.19
N LEU A 13 -2.09 9.86 -3.06
CA LEU A 13 -2.72 8.56 -2.88
C LEU A 13 -4.16 8.64 -3.36
N ARG A 14 -4.63 7.62 -4.10
CA ARG A 14 -6.01 7.56 -4.59
C ARG A 14 -6.63 6.19 -4.29
N ILE A 15 -7.93 6.18 -4.02
CA ILE A 15 -8.71 4.93 -3.95
C ILE A 15 -8.53 4.15 -5.26
N GLY A 16 -8.34 2.84 -5.13
CA GLY A 16 -8.07 1.90 -6.22
C GLY A 16 -6.58 1.77 -6.59
N GLN A 17 -5.68 2.62 -6.06
CA GLN A 17 -4.25 2.46 -6.32
C GLN A 17 -3.67 1.25 -5.60
N ASN A 18 -2.73 0.59 -6.29
CA ASN A 18 -2.00 -0.54 -5.76
C ASN A 18 -0.62 -0.12 -5.22
N TRP A 19 -0.25 -0.70 -4.09
CA TRP A 19 0.98 -0.41 -3.36
C TRP A 19 1.64 -1.72 -2.93
N ARG A 20 2.93 -1.86 -3.19
CA ARG A 20 3.69 -3.07 -2.91
C ARG A 20 4.69 -2.85 -1.78
N ASP A 21 4.80 -3.82 -0.90
CA ASP A 21 5.83 -3.85 0.14
C ASP A 21 7.23 -3.63 -0.47
N HIS A 22 8.08 -2.91 0.28
CA HIS A 22 9.47 -2.66 -0.07
C HIS A 22 10.19 -3.97 -0.48
N PRO A 23 11.02 -3.98 -1.54
CA PRO A 23 11.73 -5.17 -2.02
C PRO A 23 12.59 -5.90 -1.00
N ALA A 24 12.95 -5.25 0.10
CA ALA A 24 13.75 -5.82 1.18
C ALA A 24 12.94 -6.66 2.20
N ARG A 25 11.63 -6.84 2.00
CA ARG A 25 10.77 -7.67 2.86
C ARG A 25 10.65 -9.07 2.28
N THR A 26 10.91 -10.10 3.10
CA THR A 26 10.76 -11.53 2.72
C THR A 26 9.37 -11.83 2.16
N THR A 27 8.31 -11.41 2.85
CA THR A 27 6.95 -11.48 2.30
C THR A 27 6.59 -10.12 1.69
N ARG A 28 6.33 -10.09 0.38
CA ARG A 28 5.94 -8.89 -0.37
C ARG A 28 4.46 -8.90 -0.68
N ARG A 29 3.71 -8.05 0.03
CA ARG A 29 2.29 -7.85 -0.25
C ARG A 29 2.07 -6.78 -1.30
N THR A 30 0.98 -6.94 -2.03
CA THR A 30 0.35 -5.89 -2.83
C THR A 30 -0.97 -5.53 -2.16
N LEU A 31 -1.17 -4.23 -1.94
CA LEU A 31 -2.33 -3.65 -1.29
C LEU A 31 -3.08 -2.79 -2.28
N ARG A 32 -4.41 -2.81 -2.25
CA ARG A 32 -5.25 -1.83 -2.95
C ARG A 32 -5.87 -0.89 -1.94
N ILE A 33 -5.76 0.42 -2.13
CA ILE A 33 -6.46 1.41 -1.28
C ILE A 33 -7.96 1.33 -1.56
N ASP A 34 -8.77 1.11 -0.54
CA ASP A 34 -10.23 1.07 -0.67
C ASP A 34 -10.91 2.32 -0.08
N ARG A 35 -10.36 2.90 0.99
CA ARG A 35 -10.85 4.16 1.58
C ARG A 35 -9.77 4.85 2.43
N PHE A 36 -10.03 6.10 2.83
CA PHE A 36 -9.21 6.84 3.80
C PHE A 36 -9.98 7.05 5.10
N ASP A 37 -9.35 6.72 6.22
CA ASP A 37 -9.89 6.92 7.56
C ASP A 37 -8.99 7.89 8.33
N ASN A 38 -9.61 8.71 9.19
CA ASN A 38 -8.88 9.48 10.19
C ASN A 38 -8.83 8.66 11.49
N VAL A 39 -7.64 8.20 11.88
CA VAL A 39 -7.44 7.48 13.14
C VAL A 39 -7.33 8.50 14.27
N GLY A 40 -8.47 9.10 14.59
CA GLY A 40 -8.55 10.23 15.53
C GLY A 40 -7.74 11.44 15.07
N THR A 41 -7.14 12.15 16.01
CA THR A 41 -6.26 13.32 15.76
C THR A 41 -4.81 12.92 15.47
N ALA A 42 -4.47 11.63 15.50
CA ALA A 42 -3.08 11.16 15.50
C ALA A 42 -2.47 11.05 14.10
N TYR A 43 -3.23 10.50 13.14
CA TYR A 43 -2.81 10.37 11.75
C TYR A 43 -3.97 9.98 10.84
N ALA A 44 -3.82 10.27 9.54
CA ALA A 44 -4.66 9.70 8.50
C ALA A 44 -4.13 8.35 8.03
N ALA A 45 -5.04 7.43 7.74
CA ALA A 45 -4.74 6.08 7.31
C ALA A 45 -5.45 5.74 6.01
N ALA A 46 -4.77 5.00 5.14
CA ALA A 46 -5.39 4.29 4.04
C ALA A 46 -5.84 2.92 4.55
N VAL A 47 -7.11 2.60 4.37
CA VAL A 47 -7.62 1.24 4.52
C VAL A 47 -7.44 0.54 3.19
N CYS A 48 -6.75 -0.60 3.23
CA CYS A 48 -6.39 -1.35 2.05
C CYS A 48 -6.77 -2.81 2.17
N THR A 49 -7.21 -3.41 1.07
CA THR A 49 -7.30 -4.86 0.91
C THR A 49 -5.96 -5.39 0.44
N VAL A 50 -5.44 -6.43 1.08
CA VAL A 50 -4.31 -7.18 0.52
C VAL A 50 -4.85 -7.94 -0.72
N ILE A 51 -4.27 -7.72 -1.89
CA ILE A 51 -4.71 -8.43 -3.12
C ILE A 51 -3.78 -9.61 -3.44
N SER A 52 -2.53 -9.53 -3.00
CA SER A 52 -1.58 -10.64 -3.08
C SER A 52 -0.49 -10.51 -2.02
N ALA A 53 0.10 -11.63 -1.63
CA ALA A 53 1.28 -11.72 -0.80
C ALA A 53 2.19 -12.80 -1.37
N HIS A 54 3.40 -12.42 -1.76
CA HIS A 54 4.40 -13.30 -2.33
C HIS A 54 5.54 -13.50 -1.34
N ASP A 55 5.78 -14.74 -0.93
CA ASP A 55 6.97 -15.10 -0.17
C ASP A 55 8.17 -15.22 -1.12
N GLN A 56 9.21 -14.43 -0.89
CA GLN A 56 10.39 -14.42 -1.76
C GLN A 56 11.31 -15.62 -1.57
N ASP A 57 11.22 -16.31 -0.43
CA ASP A 57 12.06 -17.47 -0.12
C ASP A 57 11.44 -18.75 -0.68
N THR A 58 10.11 -18.89 -0.58
CA THR A 58 9.39 -20.09 -1.06
C THR A 58 8.75 -19.92 -2.44
N GLY A 59 8.56 -18.68 -2.91
CA GLY A 59 7.83 -18.39 -4.14
C GLY A 59 6.31 -18.52 -4.00
N GLU A 60 5.81 -18.78 -2.80
CA GLU A 60 4.38 -18.97 -2.57
C GLU A 60 3.62 -17.64 -2.74
N ILE A 61 2.58 -17.65 -3.58
CA ILE A 61 1.66 -16.52 -3.74
C ILE A 61 0.36 -16.88 -3.06
N THR A 62 -0.05 -16.05 -2.10
CA THR A 62 -1.36 -16.10 -1.47
C THR A 62 -2.14 -14.85 -1.86
N GLU A 63 -3.45 -14.97 -2.10
CA GLU A 63 -4.35 -13.83 -2.37
C GLU A 63 -5.24 -13.61 -1.14
N PRO A 64 -4.81 -12.79 -0.17
CA PRO A 64 -5.48 -12.73 1.11
C PRO A 64 -6.47 -11.56 1.10
N GLY A 65 -7.79 -11.77 1.01
CA GLY A 65 -8.82 -10.70 1.07
C GLY A 65 -8.95 -9.97 2.42
N ARG A 66 -7.85 -9.84 3.17
CA ARG A 66 -7.76 -9.20 4.48
C ARG A 66 -7.67 -7.69 4.32
N GLU A 67 -8.50 -6.98 5.06
CA GLU A 67 -8.40 -5.52 5.24
C GLU A 67 -7.27 -5.17 6.23
N VAL A 68 -6.48 -4.16 5.89
CA VAL A 68 -5.41 -3.60 6.74
C VAL A 68 -5.48 -2.08 6.73
N SER A 69 -5.15 -1.46 7.86
CA SER A 69 -5.02 0.00 7.97
C SER A 69 -3.54 0.38 7.95
N ILE A 70 -3.16 1.23 6.99
CA ILE A 70 -1.78 1.67 6.76
C ILE A 70 -1.72 3.18 6.91
N LYS A 71 -0.77 3.69 7.69
CA LYS A 71 -0.50 5.12 7.77
C LYS A 71 -0.16 5.66 6.38
N ILE A 72 -0.79 6.76 5.94
CA ILE A 72 -0.59 7.31 4.59
C ILE A 72 0.88 7.62 4.28
N ASP A 73 1.64 8.05 5.30
CA ASP A 73 3.07 8.35 5.18
C ASP A 73 3.93 7.13 4.86
N SER A 74 3.43 5.92 5.10
CA SER A 74 4.12 4.68 4.74
C SER A 74 3.96 4.30 3.28
N LEU A 75 3.03 4.94 2.54
CA LEU A 75 2.78 4.71 1.12
C LEU A 75 3.49 5.81 0.33
N HIS A 76 4.67 5.57 -0.24
CA HIS A 76 5.42 6.61 -0.94
C HIS A 76 6.19 6.06 -2.15
N THR A 77 6.28 6.84 -3.23
CA THR A 77 6.82 6.34 -4.52
C THR A 77 8.32 6.04 -4.48
N THR A 78 9.07 6.77 -3.66
CA THR A 78 10.53 6.63 -3.54
C THR A 78 10.90 5.55 -2.53
N ALA A 79 11.93 4.75 -2.79
CA ALA A 79 12.40 3.75 -1.82
C ALA A 79 13.10 4.42 -0.62
N THR A 80 12.32 4.79 0.39
CA THR A 80 12.83 5.23 1.69
C THR A 80 12.27 4.35 2.80
N GLY A 81 13.13 3.86 3.70
CA GLY A 81 12.70 3.00 4.81
C GLY A 81 12.08 1.65 4.39
N LYS A 82 11.12 1.15 5.18
CA LYS A 82 10.44 -0.15 4.97
C LYS A 82 8.97 0.00 4.57
N GLY A 83 8.61 1.13 3.94
CA GLY A 83 7.26 1.46 3.49
C GLY A 83 6.78 0.66 2.27
N TYR A 84 5.80 1.20 1.57
CA TYR A 84 5.22 0.64 0.36
C TYR A 84 5.51 1.54 -0.82
N LEU A 85 5.86 0.91 -1.93
CA LEU A 85 6.10 1.56 -3.22
C LEU A 85 4.85 1.45 -4.07
N ARG A 86 4.66 2.40 -4.99
CA ARG A 86 3.58 2.29 -5.97
C ARG A 86 3.80 1.03 -6.79
N ALA A 87 2.78 0.18 -6.89
CA ALA A 87 2.85 -0.95 -7.79
C ALA A 87 2.78 -0.40 -9.22
N ASP A 88 3.70 -0.85 -10.08
CA ASP A 88 3.59 -0.58 -11.50
C ASP A 88 2.24 -1.08 -11.99
N THR A 89 1.53 -0.26 -12.76
CA THR A 89 0.38 -0.76 -13.51
C THR A 89 0.99 -1.77 -14.48
N ASP A 90 0.77 -3.06 -14.25
CA ASP A 90 1.24 -4.12 -15.12
C ASP A 90 0.79 -3.75 -16.54
N SER A 91 1.76 -3.34 -17.35
CA SER A 91 1.50 -2.97 -18.74
C SER A 91 1.41 -4.30 -19.47
N ALA A 92 0.18 -4.80 -19.56
CA ALA A 92 -0.17 -5.90 -20.44
C ALA A 92 0.17 -5.57 -21.89
#